data_AF-A0A2D7VVE5-F1
#
_entry.id   AF-A0A2D7VVE5-F1
#
_cell.length_a   1.000
_cell.length_b   1.000
_cell.length_c   1.000
_cell.angle_alpha   90.00
_cell.angle_beta   90.00
_cell.angle_gamma   90.00
#
_symmetry.space_group_name_H-M   'P 1'
#
loop_
_entity.id
_entity.type
_entity.pdbx_description
1 polymer ?
#
loop_
_entity_poly.entity_id
_entity_poly.type
_entity_poly.pdbx_seq_one_letter_code
_entity_poly.pdbx_strand_id
1 'polypeptide(L)'
;KFENSLISHLRYNYRFHPRIAWEAFAQGQYNKINLIDFRGLIGTGPRFKLTTSENYKVYLGTLAMLEYEEVTDGVTPLQRNLRGSTYVSFSFYPTDRISIISTTYYQPLFKQFSDYRISSQSSLAVDLFQDFAVKLSHTFIYDAFPAVGIPNSQYEFTTGFAYTFD
;
A
#
# COMPACT_ATOMS: atom_id res chain seq x y z
N LYS A 1 -21.08 -5.48 11.75
CA LYS A 1 -20.87 -4.03 11.55
C LYS A 1 -20.53 -3.86 10.08
N PHE A 2 -21.30 -3.11 9.30
CA PHE A 2 -21.03 -2.95 7.87
C PHE A 2 -19.71 -2.20 7.68
N GLU A 3 -18.83 -2.73 6.83
CA GLU A 3 -17.62 -2.05 6.40
C GLU A 3 -18.01 -0.88 5.51
N ASN A 4 -17.69 0.33 5.95
CA ASN A 4 -17.83 1.52 5.13
C ASN A 4 -16.43 2.13 5.00
N SER A 5 -15.74 1.67 3.97
CA SER A 5 -14.44 2.15 3.56
C SER A 5 -14.44 2.52 2.10
N LEU A 6 -13.82 3.64 1.77
CA LEU A 6 -13.57 4.09 0.41
C LEU A 6 -12.09 4.42 0.29
N ILE A 7 -11.45 3.93 -0.77
CA ILE A 7 -10.09 4.32 -1.12
C ILE A 7 -10.09 4.77 -2.58
N SER A 8 -9.57 5.96 -2.82
CA SER A 8 -9.29 6.49 -4.15
C SER A 8 -7.80 6.79 -4.25
N HIS A 9 -7.16 6.38 -5.34
CA HIS A 9 -5.71 6.52 -5.50
C HIS A 9 -5.35 6.79 -6.96
N LEU A 10 -4.50 7.79 -7.17
CA LEU A 10 -3.92 8.15 -8.45
C LEU A 10 -2.40 8.10 -8.32
N ARG A 11 -1.72 7.47 -9.28
CA ARG A 11 -0.25 7.41 -9.33
C ARG A 11 0.26 7.58 -10.75
N TYR A 12 1.23 8.46 -10.92
CA TYR A 12 1.95 8.68 -12.17
C TYR A 12 3.42 8.29 -12.02
N ASN A 13 3.95 7.60 -13.03
CA ASN A 13 5.34 7.12 -13.09
C ASN A 13 6.03 7.71 -14.31
N TYR A 14 6.91 8.69 -14.12
CA TYR A 14 7.73 9.25 -15.20
C TYR A 14 9.07 8.53 -15.28
N ARG A 15 9.23 7.64 -16.27
CA ARG A 15 10.47 6.90 -16.49
C ARG A 15 11.46 7.73 -17.31
N PHE A 16 12.49 8.26 -16.65
CA PHE A 16 13.57 9.02 -17.29
C PHE A 16 14.85 8.19 -17.47
N HIS A 17 14.96 7.02 -16.83
CA HIS A 17 16.07 6.08 -17.00
C HIS A 17 15.54 4.63 -17.07
N PRO A 18 16.19 3.69 -17.77
CA PRO A 18 15.77 2.28 -17.83
C PRO A 18 15.46 1.58 -16.49
N ARG A 19 16.06 2.04 -15.39
CA ARG A 19 15.92 1.46 -14.05
C ARG A 19 15.40 2.45 -13.00
N ILE A 20 15.08 3.69 -13.40
CA ILE A 20 14.64 4.73 -12.48
C ILE A 20 13.42 5.44 -13.07
N ALA A 21 12.37 5.52 -12.27
CA ALA A 21 11.21 6.33 -12.54
C ALA A 21 11.01 7.33 -11.41
N TRP A 22 10.48 8.50 -11.73
CA TRP A 22 9.96 9.43 -10.74
C TRP A 22 8.48 9.15 -10.53
N GLU A 23 8.08 8.86 -9.31
CA GLU A 23 6.69 8.62 -8.92
C GLU A 23 6.08 9.86 -8.31
N ALA A 24 4.83 10.14 -8.66
CA ALA A 24 3.96 11.09 -7.96
C ALA A 24 2.62 10.41 -7.71
N PHE A 25 2.04 10.59 -6.53
CA PHE A 25 0.77 9.98 -6.17
C PHE A 25 -0.10 10.90 -5.33
N ALA A 26 -1.41 10.70 -5.43
CA ALA A 26 -2.42 11.27 -4.57
C ALA A 26 -3.38 10.16 -4.13
N GLN A 27 -3.77 10.14 -2.86
CA GLN A 27 -4.69 9.16 -2.31
C GLN A 27 -5.69 9.82 -1.37
N GLY A 28 -6.94 9.40 -1.43
CA GLY A 28 -7.98 9.74 -0.47
C GLY A 28 -8.56 8.47 0.14
N GLN A 29 -8.76 8.46 1.45
CA GLN A 29 -9.29 7.32 2.19
C GLN A 29 -10.34 7.76 3.20
N TYR A 30 -11.39 6.95 3.30
CA TYR A 30 -12.42 6.98 4.35
C TYR A 30 -12.46 5.58 4.96
N ASN A 31 -12.45 5.44 6.29
CA ASN A 31 -12.61 4.14 6.95
C ASN A 31 -13.20 4.29 8.35
N LYS A 32 -14.51 4.03 8.47
CA LYS A 32 -15.23 4.14 9.75
C LYS A 32 -14.83 3.08 10.78
N ILE A 33 -14.29 1.93 10.35
CA ILE A 33 -13.81 0.88 11.28
C ILE A 33 -12.55 1.37 11.99
N ASN A 34 -11.66 2.03 11.25
CA ASN A 34 -10.41 2.59 11.77
C ASN A 34 -10.56 4.01 12.32
N LEU A 35 -11.80 4.49 12.48
CA LEU A 35 -12.13 5.86 12.91
C LEU A 35 -11.50 6.94 12.02
N ILE A 36 -11.14 6.63 10.79
CA ILE A 36 -10.61 7.59 9.81
C ILE A 36 -11.82 8.22 9.12
N ASP A 37 -12.12 9.47 9.49
CA ASP A 37 -13.15 10.25 8.80
C ASP A 37 -12.64 10.66 7.43
N PHE A 38 -11.43 11.19 7.35
CA PHE A 38 -10.76 11.45 6.07
C PHE A 38 -9.25 11.39 6.20
N ARG A 39 -8.60 10.73 5.23
CA ARG A 39 -7.14 10.77 5.07
C ARG A 39 -6.78 11.07 3.63
N GLY A 40 -6.13 12.22 3.43
CA GLY A 40 -5.59 12.66 2.15
C GLY A 40 -4.07 12.55 2.14
N LEU A 41 -3.50 11.88 1.15
CA LEU A 41 -2.06 11.75 0.95
C LEU A 41 -1.66 12.33 -0.40
N ILE A 42 -0.58 13.10 -0.44
CA ILE A 42 0.09 13.49 -1.69
C ILE A 42 1.58 13.30 -1.52
N GLY A 43 2.21 12.59 -2.45
CA GLY A 43 3.61 12.27 -2.31
C GLY A 43 4.33 12.07 -3.64
N THR A 44 5.65 12.14 -3.58
CA THR A 44 6.50 11.99 -4.75
C THR A 44 7.90 11.53 -4.36
N GLY A 45 8.59 10.87 -5.29
CA GLY A 45 9.96 10.46 -5.12
C GLY A 45 10.41 9.42 -6.14
N PRO A 46 11.69 9.04 -6.12
CA PRO A 46 12.21 8.05 -7.05
C PRO A 46 11.76 6.63 -6.71
N ARG A 47 11.57 5.84 -7.77
CA ARG A 47 11.43 4.39 -7.76
C ARG A 47 12.56 3.77 -8.56
N PHE A 48 13.24 2.82 -7.94
CA PHE A 48 14.33 2.06 -8.52
C PHE A 48 13.88 0.65 -8.86
N LYS A 49 14.18 0.19 -10.07
CA LYS A 49 14.06 -1.22 -10.49
C LYS A 49 15.40 -1.90 -10.21
N LEU A 50 15.43 -2.79 -9.22
CA LEU A 50 16.67 -3.42 -8.74
C LEU A 50 17.06 -4.65 -9.55
N THR A 51 16.11 -5.31 -10.21
CA THR A 51 16.36 -6.53 -10.99
C THR A 51 16.12 -6.31 -12.47
N THR A 52 16.72 -7.15 -13.31
CA THR A 52 16.53 -7.12 -14.78
C THR A 52 15.76 -8.32 -15.32
N SER A 53 15.55 -9.36 -14.52
CA SER A 53 14.83 -10.57 -14.92
C SER A 53 13.33 -10.30 -15.13
N GLU A 54 12.72 -11.12 -15.97
CA GLU A 54 11.27 -11.13 -16.20
C GLU A 54 10.54 -11.96 -15.13
N ASN A 55 11.16 -13.06 -14.66
CA ASN A 55 10.57 -13.98 -13.69
C ASN A 55 10.58 -13.46 -12.25
N TYR A 56 11.48 -12.52 -11.93
CA TYR A 56 11.51 -11.85 -10.63
C TYR A 56 11.81 -10.36 -10.77
N LYS A 57 10.89 -9.54 -10.28
CA LYS A 57 10.96 -8.08 -10.33
C LYS A 57 11.00 -7.53 -8.91
N VAL A 58 12.05 -6.80 -8.59
CA VAL A 58 12.17 -6.08 -7.31
C VAL A 58 12.22 -4.59 -7.58
N TYR A 59 11.39 -3.84 -6.86
CA TYR A 59 11.36 -2.40 -6.87
C TYR A 59 11.58 -1.84 -5.46
N LEU A 60 12.31 -0.75 -5.38
CA LEU A 60 12.47 0.05 -4.18
C LEU A 60 11.98 1.46 -4.49
N GLY A 61 10.93 1.92 -3.80
CA GLY A 61 10.50 3.30 -3.85
C GLY A 61 10.93 4.04 -2.60
N THR A 62 11.43 5.26 -2.74
CA THR A 62 11.73 6.15 -1.61
C THR A 62 11.04 7.48 -1.87
N LEU A 63 9.94 7.75 -1.17
CA LEU A 63 9.09 8.91 -1.41
C LEU A 63 8.96 9.75 -0.14
N ALA A 64 8.67 11.03 -0.32
CA ALA A 64 8.13 11.89 0.73
C ALA A 64 6.64 12.11 0.46
N MET A 65 5.84 12.16 1.52
CA MET A 65 4.39 12.37 1.42
C MET A 65 3.89 13.35 2.47
N LEU A 66 3.02 14.26 2.05
CA LEU A 66 2.18 15.05 2.94
C LEU A 66 0.92 14.25 3.24
N GLU A 67 0.57 14.20 4.52
CA GLU A 67 -0.59 13.53 5.07
C GLU A 67 -1.47 14.56 5.76
N TYR A 68 -2.74 14.57 5.37
CA TYR A 68 -3.83 15.24 6.07
C TYR A 68 -4.73 14.13 6.63
N GLU A 69 -4.90 14.08 7.94
CA GLU A 69 -5.67 13.02 8.58
C GLU A 69 -6.60 13.56 9.65
N GLU A 70 -7.87 13.18 9.53
CA GLU A 70 -8.95 13.49 10.44
C GLU A 70 -9.56 12.19 10.97
N VAL A 71 -9.58 12.05 12.29
CA VAL A 71 -10.10 10.86 12.97
C VAL A 71 -11.24 11.21 13.92
N THR A 72 -12.20 10.32 14.07
CA THR A 72 -13.42 10.52 14.88
C THR A 72 -13.32 9.92 16.29
N ASP A 73 -12.11 9.83 16.86
CA ASP A 73 -11.91 9.29 18.21
C ASP A 73 -12.24 10.29 19.34
N GLY A 74 -12.55 11.54 18.99
CA GLY A 74 -12.98 12.59 19.90
C GLY A 74 -11.86 13.24 20.71
N VAL A 75 -10.61 12.79 20.56
CA VAL A 75 -9.47 13.28 21.34
C VAL A 75 -8.27 13.68 20.48
N THR A 76 -8.12 13.05 19.31
CA THR A 76 -7.01 13.32 18.41
C THR A 76 -7.34 14.53 17.54
N PRO A 77 -6.54 15.61 17.60
CA PRO A 77 -6.75 16.77 16.75
C PRO A 77 -6.41 16.44 15.29
N LEU A 78 -6.90 17.29 14.39
CA LEU A 78 -6.56 17.22 12.96
C LEU A 78 -5.03 17.17 12.77
N GLN A 79 -4.56 16.15 12.04
CA GLN A 79 -3.15 15.92 11.81
C GLN A 79 -2.73 16.40 10.42
N ARG A 80 -1.58 17.09 10.36
CA ARG A 80 -0.94 17.53 9.12
C ARG A 80 0.54 17.21 9.19
N ASN A 81 0.91 16.10 8.56
CA ASN A 81 2.20 15.47 8.75
C ASN A 81 2.97 15.39 7.43
N LEU A 82 4.29 15.48 7.54
CA LEU A 82 5.19 15.09 6.45
C LEU A 82 5.83 13.77 6.86
N ARG A 83 5.54 12.72 6.09
CA ARG A 83 6.01 11.36 6.32
C ARG A 83 6.94 10.91 5.20
N GLY A 84 7.86 10.02 5.53
CA GLY A 84 8.51 9.18 4.53
C GLY A 84 7.53 8.12 4.03
N SER A 85 7.72 7.64 2.81
CA SER A 85 7.01 6.50 2.24
C SER A 85 7.98 5.68 1.43
N THR A 86 8.70 4.80 2.13
CA THR A 86 9.64 3.87 1.50
C THR A 86 8.95 2.53 1.32
N TYR A 87 9.11 1.89 0.16
CA TYR A 87 8.53 0.57 -0.07
C TYR A 87 9.45 -0.34 -0.84
N VAL A 88 9.34 -1.64 -0.53
CA VAL A 88 9.89 -2.71 -1.35
C VAL A 88 8.74 -3.48 -1.95
N SER A 89 8.76 -3.64 -3.27
CA SER A 89 7.79 -4.45 -4.01
C SER A 89 8.52 -5.59 -4.72
N PHE A 90 8.03 -6.79 -4.51
CA PHE A 90 8.53 -8.02 -5.10
C PHE A 90 7.42 -8.65 -5.94
N SER A 91 7.74 -9.04 -7.16
CA SER A 91 6.87 -9.83 -8.03
C SER A 91 7.64 -11.02 -8.54
N PHE A 92 7.09 -12.21 -8.33
CA PHE A 92 7.69 -13.48 -8.71
C PHE A 92 6.71 -14.32 -9.49
N TYR A 93 7.19 -14.81 -10.63
CA TYR A 93 6.44 -15.58 -11.61
C TYR A 93 7.19 -16.90 -11.82
N PRO A 94 7.01 -17.89 -10.92
CA PRO A 94 7.71 -19.17 -11.04
C PRO A 94 7.27 -19.97 -12.28
N THR A 95 6.03 -19.77 -12.73
CA THR A 95 5.46 -20.34 -13.95
C THR A 95 4.52 -19.31 -14.58
N ASP A 96 4.06 -19.56 -15.79
CA ASP A 96 3.10 -18.68 -16.48
C ASP A 96 1.71 -18.67 -15.84
N ARG A 97 1.43 -19.57 -14.88
CA ARG A 97 0.13 -19.69 -14.20
C ARG A 97 0.15 -19.22 -12.75
N ILE A 98 1.31 -18.84 -12.22
CA ILE A 98 1.46 -18.50 -10.81
C ILE A 98 2.09 -17.13 -10.71
N SER A 99 1.45 -16.23 -9.98
CA SER A 99 2.03 -14.93 -9.62
C SER A 99 2.01 -14.73 -8.12
N ILE A 100 3.16 -14.34 -7.58
CA ILE A 100 3.33 -13.97 -6.17
C ILE A 100 3.81 -12.54 -6.14
N ILE A 101 3.01 -11.64 -5.59
CA ILE A 101 3.33 -10.22 -5.50
C ILE A 101 3.23 -9.81 -4.04
N SER A 102 4.25 -9.13 -3.53
CA SER A 102 4.26 -8.60 -2.18
C SER A 102 4.83 -7.18 -2.20
N THR A 103 4.13 -6.24 -1.56
CA THR A 103 4.62 -4.87 -1.39
C THR A 103 4.54 -4.49 0.07
N THR A 104 5.65 -4.04 0.63
CA THR A 104 5.74 -3.60 2.02
C THR A 104 6.23 -2.16 2.08
N TYR A 105 5.45 -1.32 2.77
CA TYR A 105 5.72 0.08 3.03
C TYR A 105 6.21 0.28 4.46
N TYR A 106 7.13 1.21 4.63
CA TYR A 106 7.54 1.80 5.89
C TYR A 106 7.38 3.32 5.80
N GLN A 107 6.57 3.89 6.69
CA GLN A 107 6.09 5.26 6.61
C GLN A 107 6.34 6.03 7.92
N PRO A 108 7.59 6.42 8.21
CA PRO A 108 7.93 7.15 9.42
C PRO A 108 7.48 8.62 9.33
N LEU A 109 7.08 9.19 10.46
CA LEU A 109 6.89 10.62 10.61
C LEU A 109 8.25 11.33 10.71
N PHE A 110 8.57 12.27 9.82
CA PHE A 110 9.90 12.90 9.81
C PHE A 110 10.20 13.70 11.08
N LYS A 111 9.18 14.27 11.72
CA LYS A 111 9.34 15.01 12.99
C LYS A 111 9.54 14.07 14.19
N GLN A 112 9.13 12.82 14.09
CA GLN A 112 9.19 11.84 15.17
C GLN A 112 9.25 10.42 14.58
N PHE A 113 10.46 9.92 14.34
CA PHE A 113 10.65 8.60 13.71
C PHE A 113 10.13 7.42 14.55
N SER A 114 9.87 7.62 15.85
CA SER A 114 9.20 6.61 16.68
C SER A 114 7.72 6.43 16.29
N ASP A 115 7.10 7.44 15.67
CA ASP A 115 5.80 7.33 15.01
C ASP A 115 6.04 6.83 13.58
N TYR A 116 5.76 5.55 13.37
CA TYR A 116 5.88 4.92 12.07
C TYR A 116 4.72 3.97 11.81
N ARG A 117 4.42 3.82 10.52
CA ARG A 117 3.45 2.85 10.01
C ARG A 117 4.16 1.84 9.13
N ILE A 118 3.76 0.57 9.23
CA ILE A 118 4.15 -0.49 8.31
C ILE A 118 2.88 -1.01 7.66
N SER A 119 2.86 -1.15 6.34
CA SER A 119 1.78 -1.85 5.66
C SER A 119 2.35 -2.82 4.65
N SER A 120 1.87 -4.05 4.66
CA SER A 120 2.28 -5.10 3.74
C SER A 120 1.05 -5.68 3.06
N GLN A 121 1.10 -5.76 1.74
CA GLN A 121 0.08 -6.40 0.93
C GLN A 121 0.75 -7.49 0.11
N SER A 122 0.31 -8.73 0.32
CA SER A 122 0.82 -9.90 -0.38
C SER A 122 -0.33 -10.60 -1.09
N SER A 123 -0.11 -11.04 -2.32
CA SER A 123 -1.09 -11.79 -3.08
C SER A 123 -0.43 -12.94 -3.83
N LEU A 124 -1.07 -14.10 -3.78
CA LEU A 124 -0.80 -15.26 -4.62
C LEU A 124 -1.98 -15.45 -5.56
N ALA A 125 -1.74 -15.45 -6.87
CA ALA A 125 -2.75 -15.83 -7.85
C ALA A 125 -2.30 -17.09 -8.60
N VAL A 126 -3.24 -18.01 -8.81
CA VAL A 126 -3.05 -19.25 -9.56
C VAL A 126 -4.12 -19.34 -10.64
N ASP A 127 -3.69 -19.34 -11.90
CA ASP A 127 -4.57 -19.46 -13.05
C ASP A 127 -5.06 -20.90 -13.17
N LEU A 128 -6.38 -21.08 -13.22
CA LEU A 128 -7.00 -22.40 -13.33
C LEU A 128 -7.22 -22.78 -14.80
N PHE A 129 -7.82 -21.87 -15.56
CA PHE A 129 -8.11 -21.98 -16.99
C PHE A 129 -8.16 -20.58 -17.60
N GLN A 130 -8.45 -20.48 -18.90
CA GLN A 130 -8.43 -19.22 -19.62
C GLN A 130 -9.26 -18.16 -18.88
N ASP A 131 -8.61 -17.03 -18.61
CA ASP A 131 -9.13 -15.84 -17.95
C ASP A 131 -9.61 -16.00 -16.50
N PHE A 132 -9.46 -17.16 -15.87
CA PHE A 132 -9.93 -17.41 -14.51
C PHE A 132 -8.81 -17.83 -13.56
N ALA A 133 -8.69 -17.12 -12.45
CA ALA A 133 -7.68 -17.36 -11.43
C ALA A 133 -8.27 -17.41 -10.01
N VAL A 134 -7.65 -18.22 -9.15
CA VAL A 134 -7.86 -18.14 -7.69
C VAL A 134 -6.84 -17.18 -7.13
N LYS A 135 -7.29 -16.23 -6.30
CA LYS A 135 -6.43 -15.25 -5.64
C LYS A 135 -6.54 -15.35 -4.12
N LEU A 136 -5.40 -15.51 -3.47
CA LEU A 136 -5.21 -15.36 -2.04
C LEU A 136 -4.55 -14.02 -1.79
N SER A 137 -5.10 -13.21 -0.90
CA SER A 137 -4.56 -11.90 -0.53
C SER A 137 -4.41 -11.81 0.98
N HIS A 138 -3.30 -11.24 1.42
CA HIS A 138 -2.98 -10.99 2.82
C HIS A 138 -2.55 -9.54 2.98
N THR A 139 -3.25 -8.81 3.84
CA THR A 139 -2.92 -7.44 4.21
C THR A 139 -2.53 -7.42 5.69
N PHE A 140 -1.38 -6.83 5.98
CA PHE A 140 -0.92 -6.53 7.32
C PHE A 140 -0.72 -5.03 7.46
N ILE A 141 -1.27 -4.45 8.53
CA ILE A 141 -1.08 -3.04 8.86
C ILE A 141 -0.62 -2.97 10.30
N TYR A 142 0.44 -2.20 10.52
CA TYR A 142 0.92 -1.82 11.84
C TYR A 142 1.02 -0.30 11.93
N ASP A 143 0.42 0.27 12.97
CA ASP A 143 0.55 1.67 13.34
C ASP A 143 1.10 1.75 14.77
N ALA A 144 2.20 2.49 14.96
CA ALA A 144 2.78 2.71 16.28
C ALA A 144 1.85 3.57 17.17
N PHE A 145 1.10 4.49 16.57
CA PHE A 145 0.20 5.42 17.26
C PHE A 145 -1.16 5.50 16.54
N PRO A 146 -1.95 4.41 16.58
CA PRO A 146 -3.28 4.40 15.97
C PRO A 146 -4.26 5.30 16.76
N ALA A 147 -5.41 5.61 16.14
CA ALA A 147 -6.52 6.26 16.84
C ALA A 147 -6.95 5.49 18.09
N VAL A 148 -7.50 6.19 19.08
CA VAL A 148 -7.84 5.57 20.36
C VAL A 148 -8.87 4.45 20.18
N GLY A 149 -8.57 3.26 20.72
CA GLY A 149 -9.41 2.08 20.61
C GLY A 149 -9.15 1.21 19.37
N ILE A 150 -8.23 1.60 18.49
CA ILE A 150 -7.79 0.79 17.36
C ILE A 150 -6.52 0.02 17.73
N PRO A 151 -6.44 -1.30 17.46
CA PRO A 151 -5.23 -2.07 17.74
C PRO A 151 -4.08 -1.63 16.85
N ASN A 152 -2.86 -1.68 17.39
CA ASN A 152 -1.64 -1.38 16.65
C ASN A 152 -1.45 -2.27 15.43
N SER A 153 -1.85 -3.54 15.50
CA SER A 153 -1.71 -4.52 14.42
C SER A 153 -3.07 -4.97 13.89
N GLN A 154 -3.21 -5.01 12.58
CA GLN A 154 -4.41 -5.48 11.88
C GLN A 154 -4.00 -6.43 10.76
N TYR A 155 -4.78 -7.50 10.58
CA TYR A 155 -4.53 -8.54 9.60
C TYR A 155 -5.83 -8.83 8.84
N GLU A 156 -5.73 -8.95 7.53
CA GLU A 156 -6.82 -9.38 6.68
C GLU A 156 -6.31 -10.49 5.76
N PHE A 157 -7.08 -11.57 5.68
CA PHE A 157 -6.82 -12.66 4.76
C PHE A 157 -8.07 -12.92 3.93
N THR A 158 -7.93 -12.78 2.62
CA THR A 158 -9.04 -12.82 1.66
C THR A 158 -8.74 -13.85 0.58
N THR A 159 -9.71 -14.73 0.35
CA THR A 159 -9.69 -15.68 -0.78
C THR A 159 -10.77 -15.26 -1.76
N GLY A 160 -10.43 -15.19 -3.04
CA GLY A 160 -11.37 -14.80 -4.09
C GLY A 160 -11.03 -15.40 -5.43
N PHE A 161 -11.91 -15.16 -6.40
CA PHE A 161 -11.71 -15.51 -7.80
C PHE A 161 -11.53 -14.23 -8.62
N ALA A 162 -10.64 -14.27 -9.60
CA ALA A 162 -10.44 -13.19 -10.56
C ALA A 162 -10.81 -13.69 -11.96
N TYR A 163 -11.57 -12.88 -12.69
CA TYR A 163 -11.85 -13.09 -14.10
C TYR A 163 -11.33 -11.89 -14.90
N THR A 164 -10.54 -12.16 -15.94
CA THR A 164 -10.02 -11.13 -16.84
C THR A 164 -10.93 -11.02 -18.06
N PHE A 165 -11.36 -9.82 -18.42
CA PHE A 165 -12.11 -9.60 -19.65
C PHE A 165 -11.16 -9.10 -20.74
N ASP A 166 -11.26 -9.68 -21.94
CA ASP A 166 -10.63 -9.19 -23.16
C ASP A 166 -11.28 -7.89 -23.68
#